data_AF-A0A8D2Q160-F1
#
_entry.id   AF-A0A8D2Q160-F1
#
_cell.length_a   1.000
_cell.length_b   1.000
_cell.length_c   1.000
_cell.angle_alpha   90.00
_cell.angle_beta   90.00
_cell.angle_gamma   90.00
#
_symmetry.space_group_name_H-M   'P 1'
#
loop_
_entity.id
_entity.type
_entity.pdbx_description
1 polymer ?
#
loop_
_entity_poly.entity_id
_entity_poly.type
_entity_poly.pdbx_seq_one_letter_code
_entity_poly.pdbx_strand_id
1 'polypeptide(L)'
;THPTIRMSVNNYRGPGRVRVSLVTKDPPHRAHPHELVGKDCKDGFYEAELCPERNIHSFQNLGIQCVKKRELEAAVAERIRTNNNPFNVPAEQRGGEYDLAAVRLCFQVWVRGPGGLRPLPPVLSQPIYDNRAPSTAELRICRVNRNSGSCRGGDEIFLLCDKVQKVSPHPGHVPMCPHVPTPCPCPCVSPCPHLA
;
A
#
# COMPACT_ATOMS: atom_id res chain seq x y z
N THR A 1 -8.41 8.74 -9.15
CA THR A 1 -8.06 9.79 -8.16
C THR A 1 -6.58 9.67 -7.83
N HIS A 2 -5.92 10.76 -7.44
CA HIS A 2 -4.46 10.78 -7.19
C HIS A 2 -4.16 10.94 -5.69
N PRO A 3 -2.98 10.56 -5.20
CA PRO A 3 -2.56 10.88 -3.84
C PRO A 3 -2.66 12.39 -3.59
N THR A 4 -3.35 12.77 -2.52
CA THR A 4 -3.63 14.17 -2.20
C THR A 4 -3.38 14.39 -0.72
N ILE A 5 -2.64 15.45 -0.38
CA ILE A 5 -2.55 15.94 0.99
C ILE A 5 -3.36 17.21 1.15
N ARG A 6 -3.92 17.38 2.35
CA ARG A 6 -4.58 18.61 2.77
C ARG A 6 -3.81 19.21 3.93
N MET A 7 -3.36 20.45 3.75
CA MET A 7 -2.71 21.23 4.80
C MET A 7 -3.79 21.74 5.77
N SER A 8 -3.92 21.10 6.94
CA SER A 8 -4.88 21.47 7.99
C SER A 8 -4.26 22.20 9.17
N VAL A 9 -2.93 22.29 9.26
CA VAL A 9 -2.22 22.95 10.37
C VAL A 9 -2.57 24.44 10.39
N ASN A 10 -3.26 24.89 11.44
CA ASN A 10 -3.55 26.29 11.80
C ASN A 10 -4.09 27.20 10.67
N ASN A 11 -4.81 26.66 9.67
CA ASN A 11 -5.19 27.42 8.47
C ASN A 11 -3.98 28.08 7.77
N TYR A 12 -2.80 27.46 7.84
CA TYR A 12 -1.61 27.98 7.15
C TYR A 12 -1.89 28.06 5.65
N ARG A 13 -1.98 29.30 5.16
CA ARG A 13 -2.05 29.66 3.74
C ARG A 13 -0.84 30.50 3.44
N GLY A 14 0.15 29.88 2.80
CA GLY A 14 1.43 30.53 2.58
C GLY A 14 2.38 29.62 1.81
N PRO A 15 3.51 30.18 1.37
CA PRO A 15 4.51 29.43 0.64
C PRO A 15 5.12 28.32 1.52
N GLY A 16 5.29 27.15 0.93
CA GLY A 16 5.94 26.03 1.59
C GLY A 16 6.64 25.14 0.59
N ARG A 17 7.28 24.10 1.09
CA ARG A 17 7.89 23.03 0.29
C ARG A 17 7.38 21.69 0.77
N VAL A 18 7.11 20.80 -0.16
CA VAL A 18 6.80 19.40 0.13
C VAL A 18 7.87 18.51 -0.48
N ARG A 19 8.29 17.50 0.27
CA ARG A 19 9.06 16.36 -0.21
C ARG A 19 8.24 15.10 0.02
N VAL A 20 8.18 14.22 -0.98
CA VAL A 20 7.58 12.90 -0.86
C VAL A 20 8.64 11.86 -1.13
N SER A 21 8.92 10.99 -0.16
CA SER A 21 9.88 9.91 -0.27
C SER A 21 9.25 8.56 0.01
N LEU A 22 9.93 7.48 -0.37
CA LEU A 22 9.52 6.11 -0.07
C LEU A 22 10.21 5.64 1.21
N VAL A 23 9.44 5.02 2.11
CA VAL A 23 9.94 4.40 3.34
C VAL A 23 9.44 2.97 3.50
N THR A 24 10.09 2.20 4.37
CA THR A 24 9.66 0.85 4.73
C THR A 24 8.26 0.84 5.35
N LYS A 25 7.49 -0.21 5.04
CA LYS A 25 6.13 -0.42 5.55
C LYS A 25 6.06 -0.38 7.07
N ASP A 26 7.01 -1.03 7.74
CA ASP A 26 7.02 -1.20 9.19
C ASP A 26 8.08 -0.29 9.86
N PRO A 27 7.88 0.09 11.14
CA PRO A 27 8.88 0.79 11.94
C PRO A 27 10.23 0.04 11.93
N PRO A 28 11.38 0.74 11.90
CA PRO A 28 11.55 2.18 12.14
C PRO A 28 11.37 3.09 10.90
N HIS A 29 10.68 2.67 9.83
CA HIS A 29 10.42 3.50 8.63
C HIS A 29 11.69 4.06 7.99
N ARG A 30 12.55 3.15 7.56
CA ARG A 30 13.81 3.44 6.89
C ARG A 30 13.56 3.92 5.47
N ALA A 31 14.50 4.68 4.91
CA ALA A 31 14.48 5.03 3.50
C ALA A 31 14.36 3.78 2.64
N HIS A 32 13.35 3.72 1.76
CA HIS A 32 13.17 2.55 0.90
C HIS A 32 14.13 2.60 -0.29
N PRO A 33 14.70 1.46 -0.73
CA PRO A 33 15.64 1.42 -1.85
C PRO A 33 14.97 1.71 -3.20
N HIS A 34 13.69 1.41 -3.38
CA HIS A 34 12.92 1.82 -4.56
C HIS A 34 12.95 3.33 -4.77
N GLU A 35 12.71 3.77 -6.01
CA GLU A 35 12.75 5.18 -6.38
C GLU A 35 11.36 5.71 -6.68
N LEU A 36 11.03 6.90 -6.18
CA LEU A 36 9.92 7.66 -6.72
C LEU A 36 10.37 8.34 -8.01
N VAL A 37 9.65 8.11 -9.10
CA VAL A 37 9.94 8.64 -10.44
C VAL A 37 8.75 9.41 -10.97
N GLY A 38 9.00 10.37 -11.85
CA GLY A 38 7.96 11.24 -12.40
C GLY A 38 8.42 12.68 -12.51
N LYS A 39 7.45 13.57 -12.72
CA LYS A 39 7.71 15.01 -12.76
C LYS A 39 8.14 15.50 -11.38
N ASP A 40 9.17 16.34 -11.32
CA ASP A 40 9.75 16.93 -10.10
C ASP A 40 10.34 15.88 -9.12
N CYS A 41 10.60 14.66 -9.60
CA CYS A 41 11.34 13.64 -8.86
C CYS A 41 12.85 13.71 -9.17
N LYS A 42 13.66 13.60 -8.11
CA LYS A 42 15.13 13.50 -8.17
C LYS A 42 15.61 12.62 -7.02
N ASP A 43 16.66 11.85 -7.26
CA ASP A 43 17.31 11.01 -6.25
C ASP A 43 16.34 10.08 -5.47
N GLY A 44 15.27 9.63 -6.14
CA GLY A 44 14.24 8.75 -5.59
C GLY A 44 13.19 9.41 -4.70
N PHE A 45 13.11 10.75 -4.64
CA PHE A 45 12.05 11.49 -3.97
C PHE A 45 11.46 12.59 -4.87
N TYR A 46 10.20 12.95 -4.63
CA TYR A 46 9.53 14.10 -5.24
C TYR A 46 9.75 15.34 -4.38
N GLU A 47 9.99 16.50 -4.99
CA GLU A 47 10.11 17.76 -4.26
C GLU A 47 9.54 18.92 -5.06
N ALA A 48 8.64 19.69 -4.45
CA ALA A 48 8.02 20.85 -5.09
C ALA A 48 7.63 21.93 -4.07
N GLU A 49 7.44 23.15 -4.55
CA GLU A 49 6.86 24.24 -3.77
C GLU A 49 5.33 24.11 -3.67
N LEU A 50 4.80 24.45 -2.51
CA LEU A 50 3.37 24.47 -2.25
C LEU A 50 2.79 25.82 -2.71
N CYS A 51 1.77 25.76 -3.55
CA CYS A 51 0.96 26.90 -4.00
C CYS A 51 0.28 27.58 -2.79
N PRO A 52 0.60 28.85 -2.46
CA PRO A 52 0.09 29.54 -1.27
C PRO A 52 -1.44 29.68 -1.22
N GLU A 53 -2.09 29.71 -2.38
CA GLU A 53 -3.53 29.95 -2.54
C GLU A 53 -4.37 28.68 -2.33
N ARG A 54 -3.71 27.51 -2.34
CA ARG A 54 -4.35 26.20 -2.23
C ARG A 54 -3.91 25.51 -0.95
N ASN A 55 -4.85 24.85 -0.27
CA ASN A 55 -4.58 24.00 0.89
C ASN A 55 -4.68 22.51 0.56
N ILE A 56 -4.97 22.17 -0.70
CA ILE A 56 -5.07 20.81 -1.21
C ILE A 56 -4.06 20.66 -2.34
N HIS A 57 -3.16 19.70 -2.21
CA HIS A 57 -2.13 19.42 -3.20
C HIS A 57 -2.21 17.96 -3.63
N SER A 58 -2.44 17.76 -4.92
CA SER A 58 -2.53 16.44 -5.54
C SER A 58 -1.26 16.14 -6.31
N PHE A 59 -0.69 14.96 -6.07
CA PHE A 59 0.53 14.51 -6.72
C PHE A 59 0.15 13.59 -7.89
N GLN A 60 0.29 14.12 -9.09
CA GLN A 60 -0.04 13.39 -10.32
C GLN A 60 1.22 12.81 -10.95
N ASN A 61 1.07 11.76 -11.75
CA ASN A 61 2.16 11.16 -12.52
C ASN A 61 3.36 10.70 -11.66
N LEU A 62 3.10 10.25 -10.43
CA LEU A 62 4.09 9.58 -9.59
C LEU A 62 4.10 8.09 -9.94
N GLY A 63 5.28 7.57 -10.27
CA GLY A 63 5.57 6.15 -10.43
C GLY A 63 6.57 5.67 -9.38
N ILE A 64 6.57 4.37 -9.11
CA ILE A 64 7.58 3.74 -8.26
C ILE A 64 8.43 2.84 -9.17
N GLN A 65 9.73 3.11 -9.23
CA GLN A 65 10.69 2.27 -9.91
C GLN A 65 11.31 1.30 -8.90
N CYS A 66 11.01 0.01 -9.09
CA CYS A 66 11.54 -1.04 -8.23
C CYS A 66 13.03 -1.29 -8.52
N VAL A 67 13.85 -1.38 -7.48
CA VAL A 67 15.24 -1.83 -7.59
C VAL A 67 15.32 -3.36 -7.61
N LYS A 68 16.32 -3.89 -8.30
CA LYS A 68 16.63 -5.33 -8.26
C LYS A 68 17.47 -5.65 -7.03
N LYS A 69 17.39 -6.89 -6.55
CA LYS A 69 18.17 -7.35 -5.37
C LYS A 69 19.68 -7.09 -5.48
N ARG A 70 20.25 -7.19 -6.68
CA ARG A 70 21.67 -6.91 -6.95
C ARG A 70 22.06 -5.43 -6.82
N GLU A 71 21.10 -4.53 -6.99
CA GLU A 71 21.28 -3.07 -6.93
C GLU A 71 20.91 -2.50 -5.54
N LEU A 72 20.46 -3.35 -4.62
CA LEU A 72 19.93 -2.97 -3.32
C LEU A 72 20.94 -2.16 -2.50
N GLU A 73 22.16 -2.65 -2.35
CA GLU A 73 23.21 -1.98 -1.56
C GLU A 73 23.57 -0.60 -2.12
N ALA A 74 23.69 -0.50 -3.45
CA ALA A 74 23.96 0.78 -4.11
C ALA A 74 22.81 1.78 -3.92
N ALA A 75 21.57 1.31 -4.03
CA ALA A 75 20.38 2.15 -3.81
C ALA A 75 20.30 2.64 -2.35
N VAL A 76 20.57 1.78 -1.37
CA VAL A 76 20.59 2.16 0.05
C VAL A 76 21.70 3.18 0.32
N ALA A 77 22.90 2.98 -0.22
CA ALA A 77 24.00 3.92 -0.10
C ALA A 77 23.64 5.30 -0.66
N GLU A 78 22.92 5.34 -1.78
CA GLU A 78 22.47 6.57 -2.41
C GLU A 78 21.43 7.33 -1.55
N ARG A 79 20.52 6.62 -0.87
CA ARG A 79 19.58 7.23 0.08
C ARG A 79 20.29 7.81 1.30
N ILE A 80 21.38 7.19 1.75
CA ILE A 80 22.22 7.73 2.82
C ILE A 80 22.94 8.98 2.33
N ARG A 81 23.55 8.95 1.13
CA ARG A 81 24.27 10.07 0.52
C ARG A 81 23.39 11.31 0.35
N THR A 82 22.14 11.12 -0.07
CA THR A 82 21.16 12.19 -0.29
C THR A 82 20.39 12.60 0.97
N ASN A 83 20.78 12.04 2.12
CA ASN A 83 20.16 12.28 3.42
C ASN A 83 18.63 12.13 3.40
N ASN A 84 18.12 11.13 2.67
CA ASN A 84 16.70 10.85 2.58
C ASN A 84 16.23 10.03 3.80
N ASN A 85 16.31 10.62 4.99
CA ASN A 85 15.99 9.96 6.25
C ASN A 85 14.91 10.74 7.03
N PRO A 86 13.62 10.58 6.65
CA PRO A 86 12.54 11.39 7.22
C PRO A 86 12.34 11.21 8.73
N PHE A 87 12.69 10.04 9.28
CA PHE A 87 12.53 9.70 10.70
C PHE A 87 13.83 9.72 11.49
N ASN A 88 14.93 10.22 10.90
CA ASN A 88 16.25 10.25 11.54
C ASN A 88 16.68 8.89 12.11
N VAL A 89 16.35 7.80 11.41
CA VAL A 89 16.71 6.43 11.83
C VAL A 89 18.24 6.34 12.02
N PRO A 90 18.73 5.81 13.14
CA PRO A 90 20.16 5.62 13.40
C PRO A 90 20.83 4.70 12.37
N ALA A 91 22.12 4.91 12.10
CA ALA A 91 22.84 4.18 11.04
C ALA A 91 22.83 2.66 11.26
N GLU A 92 22.88 2.23 12.51
CA GLU A 92 22.86 0.83 12.95
C GLU A 92 21.56 0.13 12.56
N GLN A 93 20.46 0.90 12.48
CA GLN A 93 19.13 0.40 12.13
C GLN A 93 18.81 0.58 10.63
N ARG A 94 19.64 1.29 9.85
CA ARG A 94 19.43 1.48 8.40
C ARG A 94 19.76 0.23 7.57
N GLY A 95 20.62 -0.64 8.08
CA GLY A 95 20.98 -1.91 7.43
C GLY A 95 19.94 -3.01 7.67
N GLY A 96 19.99 -4.07 6.85
CA GLY A 96 19.16 -5.27 7.00
C GLY A 96 18.28 -5.55 5.78
N GLU A 97 17.39 -6.54 5.93
CA GLU A 97 16.51 -6.96 4.84
C GLU A 97 15.39 -5.93 4.59
N TYR A 98 15.05 -5.73 3.33
CA TYR A 98 13.98 -4.84 2.88
C TYR A 98 12.85 -5.67 2.25
N ASP A 99 11.61 -5.38 2.66
CA ASP A 99 10.42 -5.87 1.95
C ASP A 99 10.25 -5.09 0.64
N LEU A 100 10.72 -5.66 -0.46
CA LEU A 100 10.64 -5.02 -1.79
C LEU A 100 9.22 -5.04 -2.37
N ALA A 101 8.27 -5.74 -1.75
CA ALA A 101 6.89 -5.83 -2.20
C ALA A 101 5.98 -4.77 -1.57
N ALA A 102 6.45 -4.04 -0.55
CA ALA A 102 5.63 -3.05 0.15
C ALA A 102 6.40 -1.78 0.53
N VAL A 103 5.82 -0.63 0.22
CA VAL A 103 6.37 0.70 0.57
C VAL A 103 5.30 1.58 1.21
N ARG A 104 5.71 2.68 1.83
CA ARG A 104 4.81 3.80 2.16
C ARG A 104 5.37 5.08 1.55
N LEU A 105 4.49 5.95 1.06
CA LEU A 105 4.84 7.35 0.83
C LEU A 105 4.94 8.07 2.17
N CYS A 106 6.02 8.83 2.35
CA CYS A 106 6.27 9.73 3.47
C CYS A 106 6.22 11.17 2.98
N PHE A 107 5.30 11.96 3.52
CA PHE A 107 5.12 13.36 3.20
C PHE A 107 5.82 14.22 4.25
N GLN A 108 6.86 14.93 3.83
CA GLN A 108 7.55 15.93 4.65
C GLN A 108 7.20 17.32 4.12
N VAL A 109 6.69 18.18 4.97
CA VAL A 109 6.30 19.53 4.59
C VAL A 109 7.06 20.54 5.43
N TRP A 110 7.59 21.57 4.77
CA TRP A 110 8.16 22.75 5.41
C TRP A 110 7.28 23.95 5.08
N VAL A 111 6.86 24.68 6.10
CA VAL A 111 6.05 25.90 5.97
C VAL A 111 6.90 27.12 6.31
N ARG A 112 6.71 28.23 5.59
CA ARG A 112 7.42 29.48 5.89
C ARG A 112 6.77 30.18 7.08
N GLY A 113 7.50 30.29 8.18
CA GLY A 113 7.11 31.06 9.36
C GLY A 113 7.98 32.31 9.56
N PRO A 114 7.78 33.05 10.68
CA PRO A 114 8.53 34.27 11.00
C PRO A 114 10.05 34.07 11.06
N GLY A 115 10.51 32.86 11.39
CA GLY A 115 11.94 32.49 11.47
C GLY A 115 12.46 31.68 10.28
N GLY A 116 11.75 31.67 9.14
CA GLY A 116 12.12 30.87 7.96
C GLY A 116 11.33 29.57 7.81
N LEU A 117 11.88 28.60 7.08
CA LEU A 117 11.20 27.32 6.81
C LEU A 117 11.22 26.42 8.05
N ARG A 118 10.03 26.05 8.54
CA ARG A 118 9.85 25.13 9.68
C ARG A 118 9.33 23.78 9.19
N PRO A 119 9.95 22.65 9.57
CA PRO A 119 9.42 21.33 9.28
C PRO A 119 8.15 21.04 10.09
N LEU A 120 7.17 20.42 9.44
CA LEU A 120 6.05 19.75 10.09
C LEU A 120 6.41 18.27 10.34
N PRO A 121 5.75 17.60 11.30
CA PRO A 121 5.90 16.16 11.49
C PRO A 121 5.65 15.39 10.19
N PRO A 122 6.52 14.43 9.82
CA PRO A 122 6.29 13.59 8.65
C PRO A 122 5.00 12.79 8.77
N VAL A 123 4.26 12.66 7.67
CA VAL A 123 3.00 11.89 7.61
C VAL A 123 3.16 10.72 6.65
N LEU A 124 2.68 9.54 7.04
CA LEU A 124 2.72 8.34 6.21
C LEU A 124 1.38 8.07 5.52
N SER A 125 1.45 7.58 4.29
CA SER A 125 0.31 6.94 3.61
C SER A 125 0.05 5.54 4.15
N GLN A 126 -1.07 4.95 3.72
CA GLN A 126 -1.26 3.50 3.78
C GLN A 126 -0.21 2.78 2.94
N PRO A 127 0.14 1.53 3.27
CA PRO A 127 1.09 0.74 2.48
C PRO A 127 0.63 0.61 1.03
N ILE A 128 1.60 0.70 0.11
CA ILE A 128 1.46 0.44 -1.32
C ILE A 128 2.16 -0.87 -1.61
N TYR A 129 1.44 -1.79 -2.24
CA TYR A 129 1.92 -3.14 -2.53
C TYR A 129 2.23 -3.30 -4.02
N ASP A 130 3.31 -4.01 -4.34
CA ASP A 130 3.61 -4.41 -5.71
C ASP A 130 2.65 -5.52 -6.13
N ASN A 131 1.78 -5.21 -7.10
CA ASN A 131 0.81 -6.15 -7.63
C ASN A 131 1.47 -7.29 -8.46
N ARG A 132 2.76 -7.16 -8.81
CA ARG A 132 3.51 -8.23 -9.49
C ARG A 132 4.10 -9.24 -8.52
N ALA A 133 4.26 -8.89 -7.24
CA ALA A 133 4.78 -9.79 -6.23
C ALA A 133 3.68 -10.78 -5.80
N PRO A 134 3.87 -12.10 -5.96
CA PRO A 134 2.82 -13.08 -5.68
C PRO A 134 2.31 -13.10 -4.24
N SER A 135 3.10 -12.60 -3.28
CA SER A 135 2.75 -12.51 -1.86
C SER A 135 1.81 -11.34 -1.54
N THR A 136 1.75 -10.32 -2.42
CA THR A 136 1.00 -9.07 -2.20
C THR A 136 0.10 -8.71 -3.38
N ALA A 137 0.02 -9.58 -4.38
CA ALA A 137 -0.85 -9.41 -5.53
C ALA A 137 -2.32 -9.38 -5.09
N GLU A 138 -3.09 -8.51 -5.74
CA GLU A 138 -4.53 -8.44 -5.60
C GLU A 138 -5.15 -9.77 -6.01
N LEU A 139 -5.92 -10.36 -5.11
CA LEU A 139 -6.54 -11.66 -5.33
C LEU A 139 -7.75 -11.49 -6.26
N ARG A 140 -7.69 -12.13 -7.42
CA ARG A 140 -8.75 -12.07 -8.42
C ARG A 140 -9.15 -13.46 -8.87
N ILE A 141 -10.44 -13.77 -8.71
CA ILE A 141 -11.05 -14.94 -9.34
C ILE A 141 -11.41 -14.53 -10.77
N CYS A 142 -10.83 -15.22 -11.73
CA CYS A 142 -11.05 -14.97 -13.15
C CYS A 142 -12.28 -15.71 -13.65
N ARG A 143 -12.44 -16.98 -13.26
CA ARG A 143 -13.57 -17.82 -13.65
C ARG A 143 -13.89 -18.85 -12.58
N VAL A 144 -15.16 -19.20 -12.55
CA VAL A 144 -15.71 -20.27 -11.72
C VAL A 144 -16.51 -21.19 -12.64
N ASN A 145 -16.36 -22.51 -12.51
CA ASN A 145 -17.13 -23.46 -13.33
C ASN A 145 -18.60 -23.58 -12.89
N ARG A 146 -18.92 -23.32 -11.62
CA ARG A 146 -20.28 -23.31 -11.06
C ARG A 146 -20.45 -22.19 -10.02
N ASN A 147 -21.55 -21.45 -10.11
CA ASN A 147 -21.91 -20.39 -9.17
C ASN A 147 -23.12 -20.74 -8.27
N SER A 148 -23.56 -22.00 -8.33
CA SER A 148 -24.65 -22.56 -7.51
C SER A 148 -24.36 -24.04 -7.22
N GLY A 149 -24.96 -24.55 -6.15
CA GLY A 149 -24.77 -25.91 -5.67
C GLY A 149 -25.80 -26.31 -4.61
N SER A 150 -25.77 -27.57 -4.20
CA SER A 150 -26.65 -28.11 -3.17
C SER A 150 -26.36 -27.44 -1.81
N CYS A 151 -27.41 -27.16 -1.04
CA CYS A 151 -27.28 -26.68 0.34
C CYS A 151 -26.60 -27.70 1.27
N ARG A 152 -26.47 -28.97 0.86
CA ARG A 152 -25.75 -30.01 1.60
C ARG A 152 -24.23 -29.96 1.40
N GLY A 153 -23.74 -29.14 0.46
CA GLY A 153 -22.33 -29.11 0.07
C GLY A 153 -21.87 -30.37 -0.68
N GLY A 154 -20.56 -30.47 -0.94
CA GLY A 154 -19.95 -31.58 -1.66
C GLY A 154 -19.80 -31.38 -3.18
N ASP A 155 -20.27 -30.23 -3.70
CA ASP A 155 -20.06 -29.88 -5.11
C ASP A 155 -18.61 -29.48 -5.38
N GLU A 156 -18.01 -30.11 -6.40
CA GLU A 156 -16.68 -29.75 -6.87
C GLU A 156 -16.70 -28.47 -7.72
N ILE A 157 -15.90 -27.50 -7.29
CA ILE A 157 -15.75 -26.21 -7.93
C ILE A 157 -14.30 -26.02 -8.37
N PHE A 158 -14.12 -25.71 -9.65
CA PHE A 158 -12.85 -25.28 -10.22
C PHE A 158 -12.83 -23.76 -10.28
N LEU A 159 -11.88 -23.17 -9.54
CA LEU A 159 -11.60 -21.74 -9.53
C LEU A 159 -10.35 -21.46 -10.34
N LEU A 160 -10.50 -20.67 -11.40
CA LEU A 160 -9.37 -20.07 -12.11
C LEU A 160 -9.14 -18.69 -11.52
N CYS A 161 -7.96 -18.45 -10.96
CA CYS A 161 -7.57 -17.20 -10.34
C CYS A 161 -6.17 -16.76 -10.82
N ASP A 162 -5.84 -15.49 -10.55
CA ASP A 162 -4.46 -15.02 -10.68
C ASP A 162 -3.53 -15.77 -9.71
N LYS A 163 -2.22 -15.71 -9.93
CA LYS A 163 -1.24 -16.53 -9.20
C LYS A 163 -1.33 -16.32 -7.68
N VAL A 164 -1.82 -17.32 -6.97
CA VAL A 164 -1.85 -17.36 -5.50
C VAL A 164 -0.70 -18.20 -4.96
N GLN A 165 -0.20 -17.83 -3.78
CA GLN A 165 0.71 -18.70 -3.02
C GLN A 165 -0.11 -19.66 -2.18
N LYS A 166 0.17 -20.97 -2.31
CA LYS A 166 -0.37 -21.97 -1.39
C LYS A 166 0.26 -21.69 -0.02
N VAL A 167 -0.54 -21.19 0.93
CA VAL A 167 -0.09 -21.02 2.31
C VAL A 167 0.25 -22.41 2.84
N SER A 168 1.52 -22.69 3.08
CA SER A 168 1.92 -23.85 3.88
C SER A 168 1.38 -23.62 5.28
N PRO A 169 0.42 -24.43 5.78
CA PRO A 169 -0.02 -24.26 7.15
C PRO A 169 1.20 -24.45 8.05
N HIS A 170 1.55 -23.40 8.80
CA HIS A 170 2.44 -23.60 9.93
C HIS A 170 1.73 -24.58 10.87
N PRO A 171 2.41 -25.62 11.38
CA PRO A 171 1.78 -26.59 12.28
C PRO A 171 1.39 -25.86 13.57
N GLY A 172 0.12 -25.45 13.69
CA GLY A 172 -0.38 -24.75 14.87
C GLY A 172 -1.55 -23.80 14.66
N HIS A 173 -1.91 -23.44 13.43
CA HIS A 173 -3.07 -22.57 13.19
C HIS A 173 -4.05 -23.23 12.21
N VAL A 174 -4.97 -24.02 12.76
CA VAL A 174 -6.17 -24.42 12.03
C VAL A 174 -7.09 -23.19 12.04
N PRO A 175 -7.44 -22.58 10.89
CA PRO A 175 -8.49 -21.59 10.89
C PRO A 175 -9.78 -22.32 11.28
N MET A 176 -10.26 -22.07 12.50
CA MET A 176 -11.62 -22.43 12.90
C MET A 176 -12.57 -21.70 11.95
N CYS A 177 -13.18 -22.42 11.02
CA CYS A 177 -14.35 -21.90 10.32
C CYS A 177 -15.39 -21.58 11.39
N PRO A 178 -15.92 -20.34 11.47
CA PRO A 178 -17.05 -20.08 12.34
C PRO A 178 -18.18 -21.01 11.90
N HIS A 179 -18.62 -21.88 12.82
CA HIS A 179 -19.83 -22.66 12.66
C HIS A 179 -20.95 -21.68 12.37
N VAL A 180 -21.41 -21.63 11.12
CA VAL A 180 -22.70 -21.03 10.80
C VAL A 180 -23.74 -22.07 11.23
N PRO A 181 -24.58 -21.80 12.24
CA PRO A 181 -25.68 -22.70 12.54
C PRO A 181 -26.57 -22.81 11.30
N THR A 182 -26.77 -24.04 10.85
CA THR A 182 -27.67 -24.38 9.75
C THR A 182 -29.06 -23.82 10.03
N PRO A 183 -29.67 -23.04 9.12
CA PRO A 183 -31.08 -22.74 9.24
C PRO A 183 -31.88 -24.05 9.06
N CYS A 184 -32.80 -24.27 9.99
CA CYS A 184 -33.73 -25.39 10.00
C CYS A 184 -34.47 -25.52 8.66
N PRO A 185 -34.88 -26.74 8.25
CA PRO A 185 -35.55 -26.95 6.99
C PRO A 185 -36.95 -26.31 7.02
N CYS A 186 -37.17 -25.28 6.20
CA CYS A 186 -38.52 -24.83 5.89
C CYS A 186 -39.26 -25.95 5.12
N PRO A 187 -40.54 -26.21 5.43
CA PRO A 187 -41.27 -27.32 4.87
C PRO A 187 -41.59 -27.11 3.39
N CYS A 188 -41.44 -28.20 2.64
CA CYS A 188 -42.03 -28.54 1.36
C CYS A 188 -43.00 -27.50 0.76
N VAL A 189 -42.56 -26.83 -0.31
CA VAL A 189 -43.51 -26.25 -1.29
C VAL A 189 -43.89 -27.38 -2.24
N SER A 190 -45.10 -27.90 -2.06
CA SER A 190 -45.74 -28.85 -2.96
C SER A 190 -45.89 -28.27 -4.38
N PRO A 191 -45.92 -29.11 -5.42
CA PRO A 191 -46.10 -28.65 -6.80
C PRO A 191 -47.58 -28.32 -7.05
N CYS A 192 -47.88 -27.19 -7.69
CA CYS A 192 -49.19 -26.94 -8.27
C CYS A 192 -49.12 -26.93 -9.80
N PRO A 193 -50.19 -27.40 -10.48
CA PRO A 193 -50.16 -27.96 -11.82
C PRO A 193 -50.67 -26.99 -12.90
N HIS A 194 -50.53 -27.42 -14.16
CA HIS A 194 -51.07 -26.87 -15.41
C HIS A 194 -52.32 -25.97 -15.34
N LEU A 195 -52.29 -24.86 -16.10
CA LEU A 195 -53.26 -24.31 -17.08
C LEU A 195 -52.76 -22.90 -17.45
N ALA A 196 -52.71 -22.41 -18.69
CA ALA A 196 -53.21 -22.81 -20.00
C ALA A 196 -52.23 -22.32 -21.09
#